data_AF-A0A2D4SS21-F1
#
_entry.id   AF-A0A2D4SS21-F1
#
_cell.length_a   1.000
_cell.length_b   1.000
_cell.length_c   1.000
_cell.angle_alpha   90.00
_cell.angle_beta   90.00
_cell.angle_gamma   90.00
#
_symmetry.space_group_name_H-M   'P 1'
#
loop_
_entity.id
_entity.type
_entity.pdbx_description
1 polymer ?
#
loop_
_entity_poly.entity_id
_entity_poly.type
_entity_poly.pdbx_seq_one_letter_code
_entity_poly.pdbx_strand_id
1 'polypeptide(L)'
;MTWFERNKELFTKDPFDELHGWLHQAEVHLSLNNIAGPVGVSRFMVYFRIERGQVVIEDIDSIPLPKGGGPPKDTSTKSLEELKETIQKLRAIMSQFSFQKGCFGFVRDYQNEYELLCFFDEDIEDVSLKNLPVPQYSYPLEEPTYIKLIGDNEYQLGEVVARSSRVVSDWEEWEIEEQTLILHYTDAPKQRHKVMVLGIFTWPEFWWNWQVEQPLFQEDAYNCQEFLATWDQIMELGYLTTVRLDGKWLFVGGLDDTTVLLGVVF
;
A
#
# COMPACT_ATOMS: atom_id res chain seq x y z
N MET A 1 12.98 -19.82 -29.65
CA MET A 1 12.02 -18.98 -30.38
C MET A 1 11.07 -18.45 -29.33
N THR A 2 10.95 -17.14 -29.19
CA THR A 2 10.12 -16.51 -28.14
C THR A 2 8.64 -16.57 -28.51
N TRP A 3 7.75 -16.34 -27.54
CA TRP A 3 6.32 -16.25 -27.81
C TRP A 3 6.02 -15.11 -28.80
N PHE A 4 6.71 -13.97 -28.67
CA PHE A 4 6.58 -12.86 -29.60
C PHE A 4 7.01 -13.24 -31.02
N GLU A 5 8.12 -13.95 -31.18
CA GLU A 5 8.58 -14.42 -32.49
C GLU A 5 7.57 -15.37 -33.14
N ARG A 6 7.00 -16.30 -32.34
CA ARG A 6 6.00 -17.26 -32.79
C ARG A 6 4.71 -16.59 -33.30
N ASN A 7 4.33 -15.46 -32.70
CA ASN A 7 3.10 -14.74 -33.03
C ASN A 7 3.34 -13.46 -33.86
N LYS A 8 4.54 -13.25 -34.39
CA LYS A 8 4.95 -12.00 -35.05
C LYS A 8 3.99 -11.54 -36.16
N GLU A 9 3.43 -12.47 -36.93
CA GLU A 9 2.52 -12.18 -38.04
C GLU A 9 1.10 -11.78 -37.60
N LEU A 10 0.74 -12.01 -36.34
CA LEU A 10 -0.57 -11.67 -35.78
C LEU A 10 -0.63 -10.25 -35.22
N PHE A 11 0.53 -9.64 -34.93
CA PHE A 11 0.61 -8.26 -34.49
C PHE A 11 0.33 -7.29 -35.65
N THR A 12 -0.44 -6.25 -35.36
CA THR A 12 -0.84 -5.21 -36.32
C THR A 12 -0.04 -3.91 -36.15
N LYS A 13 0.64 -3.76 -35.01
CA LYS A 13 1.45 -2.62 -34.58
C LYS A 13 2.66 -3.14 -33.79
N ASP A 14 3.30 -2.27 -33.02
CA ASP A 14 4.35 -2.67 -32.10
C ASP A 14 3.80 -3.73 -31.10
N PRO A 15 4.44 -4.89 -30.97
CA PRO A 15 3.95 -5.97 -30.12
C PRO A 15 3.86 -5.61 -28.63
N PHE A 16 4.73 -4.73 -28.13
CA PHE A 16 4.73 -4.33 -26.73
C PHE A 16 3.58 -3.36 -26.44
N ASP A 17 3.34 -2.39 -27.34
CA ASP A 17 2.21 -1.47 -27.24
C ASP A 17 0.86 -2.22 -27.26
N GLU A 18 0.72 -3.20 -28.16
CA GLU A 18 -0.51 -4.02 -28.23
C GLU A 18 -0.70 -4.86 -26.97
N LEU A 19 0.35 -5.54 -26.49
CA LEU A 19 0.28 -6.33 -25.27
C LEU A 19 -0.09 -5.46 -24.06
N HIS A 20 0.55 -4.29 -23.91
CA HIS A 20 0.22 -3.35 -22.85
C HIS A 20 -1.24 -2.89 -22.93
N GLY A 21 -1.74 -2.63 -24.14
CA GLY A 21 -3.14 -2.32 -24.38
C GLY A 21 -4.10 -3.43 -23.93
N TRP A 22 -3.79 -4.69 -24.24
CA TRP A 22 -4.61 -5.84 -23.81
C TRP A 22 -4.57 -6.06 -22.30
N LEU A 23 -3.39 -5.92 -21.67
CA LEU A 23 -3.24 -6.02 -20.21
C LEU A 23 -4.06 -4.96 -19.48
N HIS A 24 -4.06 -3.73 -20.00
CA HIS A 24 -4.89 -2.64 -19.48
C HIS A 24 -6.39 -2.92 -19.68
N GLN A 25 -6.80 -3.34 -20.87
CA GLN A 25 -8.21 -3.67 -21.17
C GLN A 25 -8.73 -4.84 -20.32
N ALA A 26 -7.86 -5.81 -20.01
CA ALA A 26 -8.16 -6.93 -19.13
C ALA A 26 -8.13 -6.55 -17.64
N GLU A 27 -7.57 -5.39 -17.28
CA GLU A 27 -7.39 -4.91 -15.90
C GLU A 27 -6.41 -5.76 -15.07
N VAL A 28 -5.39 -6.34 -15.72
CA VAL A 28 -4.37 -7.15 -15.04
C VAL A 28 -3.64 -6.37 -13.96
N HIS A 29 -3.27 -5.13 -14.25
CA HIS A 29 -2.60 -4.24 -13.31
C HIS A 29 -3.44 -3.93 -12.06
N LEU A 30 -4.78 -3.81 -12.18
CA LEU A 30 -5.66 -3.58 -11.04
C LEU A 30 -5.72 -4.81 -10.14
N SER A 31 -5.88 -6.00 -10.73
CA SER A 31 -5.90 -7.24 -9.96
C SER A 31 -4.56 -7.51 -9.26
N LEU A 32 -3.43 -7.24 -9.93
CA LEU A 32 -2.10 -7.35 -9.32
C LEU A 32 -1.87 -6.31 -8.22
N ASN A 33 -2.34 -5.07 -8.38
CA ASN A 33 -2.31 -4.05 -7.33
C ASN A 33 -3.17 -4.46 -6.12
N ASN A 34 -4.34 -5.08 -6.35
CA ASN A 34 -5.20 -5.53 -5.25
C ASN A 34 -4.49 -6.56 -4.36
N ILE A 35 -3.82 -7.55 -4.95
CA ILE A 35 -3.04 -8.54 -4.17
C ILE A 35 -1.78 -7.93 -3.55
N ALA A 36 -1.19 -6.91 -4.16
CA ALA A 36 -0.08 -6.14 -3.58
C ALA A 36 -0.50 -5.33 -2.34
N GLY A 37 -1.81 -5.09 -2.17
CA GLY A 37 -2.36 -4.24 -1.13
C GLY A 37 -2.34 -2.75 -1.52
N PRO A 38 -2.99 -1.87 -0.74
CA PRO A 38 -3.27 -0.49 -1.17
C PRO A 38 -2.04 0.42 -1.27
N VAL A 39 -0.98 0.13 -0.50
CA VAL A 39 0.24 0.97 -0.42
C VAL A 39 1.47 0.10 -0.13
N GLY A 40 2.67 0.68 -0.28
CA GLY A 40 3.95 0.05 0.05
C GLY A 40 4.65 -0.60 -1.14
N VAL A 41 5.87 -1.08 -0.91
CA VAL A 41 6.70 -1.64 -1.97
C VAL A 41 6.32 -3.10 -2.22
N SER A 42 6.18 -3.47 -3.50
CA SER A 42 5.83 -4.85 -3.89
C SER A 42 6.68 -5.32 -5.05
N ARG A 43 6.99 -6.62 -5.04
CA ARG A 43 7.84 -7.30 -6.01
C ARG A 43 7.62 -8.80 -5.96
N PHE A 44 6.89 -9.33 -6.93
CA PHE A 44 6.56 -10.75 -7.00
C PHE A 44 6.28 -11.19 -8.44
N MET A 45 6.28 -12.52 -8.64
CA MET A 45 5.89 -13.15 -9.89
C MET A 45 4.68 -14.04 -9.65
N VAL A 46 3.71 -14.00 -10.55
CA VAL A 46 2.54 -14.89 -10.54
C VAL A 46 2.62 -15.82 -11.74
N TYR A 47 2.77 -17.11 -11.48
CA TYR A 47 2.80 -18.16 -12.50
C TYR A 47 1.41 -18.75 -12.67
N PHE A 48 0.99 -18.94 -13.92
CA PHE A 48 -0.29 -19.54 -14.23
C PHE A 48 -0.22 -20.44 -15.45
N ARG A 49 -1.18 -21.35 -15.53
CA ARG A 49 -1.40 -22.22 -16.68
C ARG A 49 -2.87 -22.31 -17.06
N ILE A 50 -3.13 -22.84 -18.24
CA ILE A 50 -4.47 -23.11 -18.74
C ILE A 50 -4.70 -24.62 -18.70
N GLU A 51 -5.64 -25.05 -17.87
CA GLU A 51 -6.05 -26.46 -17.78
C GLU A 51 -7.51 -26.59 -18.16
N ARG A 52 -7.80 -27.45 -19.13
CA ARG A 52 -9.18 -27.69 -19.62
C ARG A 52 -9.93 -26.40 -19.96
N GLY A 53 -9.20 -25.40 -20.44
CA GLY A 53 -9.74 -24.11 -20.83
C GLY A 53 -9.96 -23.11 -19.68
N GLN A 54 -9.54 -23.42 -18.46
CA GLN A 54 -9.60 -22.53 -17.30
C GLN A 54 -8.19 -22.13 -16.84
N VAL A 55 -8.07 -20.92 -16.30
CA VAL A 55 -6.83 -20.44 -15.69
C VAL A 55 -6.65 -21.06 -14.31
N VAL A 56 -5.44 -21.56 -14.05
CA VAL A 56 -4.98 -22.05 -12.76
C VAL A 56 -3.73 -21.26 -12.38
N ILE A 57 -3.74 -20.60 -11.23
CA ILE A 57 -2.53 -20.02 -10.64
C ILE A 57 -1.72 -21.18 -10.05
N GLU A 58 -0.49 -21.36 -10.55
CA GLU A 58 0.38 -22.45 -10.11
C GLU A 58 1.20 -22.07 -8.90
N ASP A 59 1.76 -20.85 -8.92
CA ASP A 59 2.66 -20.38 -7.87
C ASP A 59 2.73 -18.85 -7.84
N ILE A 60 3.18 -18.32 -6.70
CA ILE A 60 3.55 -16.91 -6.53
C ILE A 60 4.94 -16.86 -5.91
N ASP A 61 5.94 -16.50 -6.73
CA ASP A 61 7.32 -16.34 -6.28
C ASP A 61 7.54 -14.92 -5.75
N SER A 62 7.99 -14.81 -4.51
CA SER A 62 8.28 -13.53 -3.88
C SER A 62 9.31 -13.69 -2.77
N ILE A 63 10.08 -12.64 -2.51
CA ILE A 63 11.07 -12.60 -1.44
C ILE A 63 10.93 -11.23 -0.74
N PRO A 64 10.93 -11.18 0.60
CA PRO A 64 11.04 -9.93 1.35
C PRO A 64 12.21 -9.08 0.85
N LEU A 65 11.96 -7.81 0.58
CA LEU A 65 13.00 -6.90 0.14
C LEU A 65 13.90 -6.52 1.32
N PRO A 66 15.22 -6.29 1.10
CA PRO A 66 16.16 -5.94 2.17
C PRO A 66 15.75 -4.71 2.99
N LYS A 67 14.97 -3.82 2.40
CA LYS A 67 14.54 -2.58 3.02
C LYS A 67 13.02 -2.50 3.27
N GLY A 68 12.34 -3.65 3.36
CA GLY A 68 10.89 -3.71 3.62
C GLY A 68 10.03 -3.96 2.39
N GLY A 69 8.87 -4.60 2.60
CA GLY A 69 7.93 -4.96 1.53
C GLY A 69 8.37 -6.16 0.69
N GLY A 70 7.87 -6.23 -0.54
CA GLY A 70 8.19 -7.28 -1.52
C GLY A 70 7.03 -8.23 -1.81
N PRO A 71 6.71 -9.20 -0.92
CA PRO A 71 5.62 -10.12 -1.15
C PRO A 71 4.25 -9.43 -1.32
N PRO A 72 3.31 -10.04 -2.06
CA PRO A 72 1.93 -9.58 -2.06
C PRO A 72 1.34 -9.65 -0.64
N LYS A 73 0.48 -8.69 -0.31
CA LYS A 73 -0.15 -8.57 1.01
C LYS A 73 -1.43 -9.41 1.15
N ASP A 74 -2.10 -9.70 0.03
CA ASP A 74 -3.32 -10.50 0.01
C ASP A 74 -3.27 -11.59 -1.06
N THR A 75 -3.08 -12.83 -0.62
CA THR A 75 -3.16 -14.03 -1.46
C THR A 75 -4.34 -14.92 -1.03
N SER A 76 -5.42 -14.31 -0.52
CA SER A 76 -6.63 -15.03 -0.16
C SER A 76 -7.28 -15.69 -1.38
N THR A 77 -8.10 -16.72 -1.14
CA THR A 77 -8.81 -17.42 -2.23
C THR A 77 -9.62 -16.46 -3.09
N LYS A 78 -10.30 -15.48 -2.49
CA LYS A 78 -11.10 -14.49 -3.22
C LYS A 78 -10.24 -13.70 -4.22
N SER A 79 -9.14 -13.13 -3.75
CA SER A 79 -8.27 -12.27 -4.56
C SER A 79 -7.56 -13.07 -5.67
N LEU A 80 -7.23 -14.33 -5.42
CA LEU A 80 -6.69 -15.22 -6.45
C LEU A 80 -7.74 -15.66 -7.48
N GLU A 81 -9.01 -15.84 -7.09
CA GLU A 81 -10.09 -16.11 -8.07
C GLU A 81 -10.34 -14.88 -8.95
N GLU A 82 -10.37 -13.67 -8.38
CA GLU A 82 -10.46 -12.42 -9.16
C GLU A 82 -9.32 -12.30 -10.18
N LEU A 83 -8.08 -12.64 -9.78
CA LEU A 83 -6.94 -12.67 -10.70
C LEU A 83 -7.10 -13.70 -11.82
N LYS A 84 -7.63 -14.90 -11.52
CA LYS A 84 -7.92 -15.91 -12.55
C LYS A 84 -8.96 -15.41 -13.56
N GLU A 85 -10.02 -14.75 -13.09
CA GLU A 85 -11.05 -14.15 -13.94
C GLU A 85 -10.45 -13.07 -14.85
N THR A 86 -9.57 -12.22 -14.31
CA THR A 86 -8.83 -11.21 -15.07
C THR A 86 -7.92 -11.84 -16.13
N ILE A 87 -7.18 -12.90 -15.82
CA ILE A 87 -6.36 -13.63 -16.81
C ILE A 87 -7.24 -14.31 -17.87
N GLN A 88 -8.41 -14.84 -17.47
CA GLN A 88 -9.35 -15.44 -18.40
C GLN A 88 -9.93 -14.39 -19.36
N LYS A 89 -10.18 -13.16 -18.88
CA LYS A 89 -10.57 -12.01 -19.70
C LYS A 89 -9.44 -11.62 -20.67
N LEU A 90 -8.19 -11.55 -20.20
CA LEU A 90 -7.02 -11.31 -21.07
C LEU A 90 -6.94 -12.33 -22.20
N ARG A 91 -7.10 -13.61 -21.87
CA ARG A 91 -7.09 -14.69 -22.86
C ARG A 91 -8.20 -14.54 -23.91
N ALA A 92 -9.40 -14.09 -23.51
CA ALA A 92 -10.49 -13.84 -24.44
C ALA A 92 -10.18 -12.66 -25.39
N ILE A 93 -9.57 -11.59 -24.86
CA ILE A 93 -9.10 -10.44 -25.66
C ILE A 93 -8.03 -10.91 -26.66
N MET A 94 -7.08 -11.70 -26.20
CA MET A 94 -5.98 -12.26 -26.98
C MET A 94 -6.36 -13.55 -27.72
N SER A 95 -7.63 -13.77 -28.06
CA SER A 95 -8.13 -15.05 -28.59
C SER A 95 -7.43 -15.57 -29.86
N GLN A 96 -6.83 -14.68 -30.66
CA GLN A 96 -6.04 -15.05 -31.85
C GLN A 96 -4.63 -15.53 -31.50
N PHE A 97 -4.14 -15.18 -30.31
CA PHE A 97 -2.84 -15.56 -29.80
C PHE A 97 -3.00 -16.81 -28.92
N SER A 98 -2.17 -17.82 -29.19
CA SER A 98 -2.16 -19.01 -28.34
C SER A 98 -1.10 -18.87 -27.25
N PHE A 99 -1.49 -19.21 -26.02
CA PHE A 99 -0.58 -19.55 -24.93
C PHE A 99 -1.24 -20.61 -24.04
N GLN A 100 -0.44 -21.42 -23.35
CA GLN A 100 -0.90 -22.45 -22.40
C GLN A 100 -0.41 -22.18 -20.98
N LYS A 101 0.67 -21.42 -20.83
CA LYS A 101 1.19 -20.95 -19.55
C LYS A 101 1.67 -19.52 -19.67
N GLY A 102 1.71 -18.82 -18.55
CA GLY A 102 2.20 -17.45 -18.49
C GLY A 102 2.74 -17.10 -17.11
N CYS A 103 3.45 -15.99 -17.06
CA CYS A 103 3.92 -15.38 -15.83
C CYS A 103 3.78 -13.87 -15.90
N PHE A 104 3.30 -13.27 -14.81
CA PHE A 104 3.33 -11.84 -14.60
C PHE A 104 4.37 -11.48 -13.56
N GLY A 105 5.34 -10.64 -13.93
CA GLY A 105 6.22 -9.96 -12.99
C GLY A 105 5.62 -8.63 -12.60
N PHE A 106 5.44 -8.39 -11.31
CA PHE A 106 4.87 -7.15 -10.80
C PHE A 106 5.86 -6.49 -9.85
N VAL A 107 6.14 -5.21 -10.11
CA VAL A 107 6.96 -4.37 -9.25
C VAL A 107 6.21 -3.09 -8.99
N ARG A 108 6.14 -2.67 -7.73
CA ARG A 108 5.56 -1.39 -7.32
C ARG A 108 6.49 -0.71 -6.34
N ASP A 109 6.74 0.58 -6.57
CA ASP A 109 7.57 1.39 -5.69
C ASP A 109 6.77 2.07 -4.56
N TYR A 110 7.46 2.88 -3.76
CA TYR A 110 6.86 3.57 -2.62
C TYR A 110 5.91 4.72 -3.02
N GLN A 111 5.98 5.19 -4.27
CA GLN A 111 5.10 6.22 -4.83
C GLN A 111 3.85 5.61 -5.48
N ASN A 112 3.70 4.29 -5.40
CA ASN A 112 2.62 3.51 -6.01
C ASN A 112 2.69 3.48 -7.54
N GLU A 113 3.85 3.83 -8.12
CA GLU A 113 4.16 3.58 -9.52
C GLU A 113 4.51 2.11 -9.70
N TYR A 114 4.06 1.50 -10.80
CA TYR A 114 4.23 0.07 -11.04
C TYR A 114 4.81 -0.24 -12.41
N GLU A 115 5.47 -1.38 -12.47
CA GLU A 115 5.95 -2.02 -13.69
C GLU A 115 5.35 -3.43 -13.78
N LEU A 116 4.73 -3.73 -14.92
CA LEU A 116 4.16 -5.03 -15.24
C LEU A 116 4.91 -5.66 -16.41
N LEU A 117 5.58 -6.77 -16.13
CA LEU A 117 6.28 -7.60 -17.09
C LEU A 117 5.47 -8.87 -17.35
N CYS A 118 5.39 -9.30 -18.61
CA CYS A 118 4.55 -10.44 -19.01
C CYS A 118 5.34 -11.40 -19.89
N PHE A 119 5.25 -12.69 -19.56
CA PHE A 119 5.97 -13.75 -20.24
C PHE A 119 5.01 -14.91 -20.52
N PHE A 120 5.08 -15.52 -21.70
CA PHE A 120 4.18 -16.60 -22.11
C PHE A 120 4.96 -17.78 -22.68
N ASP A 121 4.46 -19.00 -22.44
CA ASP A 121 5.00 -20.25 -22.96
C ASP A 121 6.53 -20.39 -22.87
N GLU A 122 7.23 -20.27 -24.00
CA GLU A 122 8.69 -20.43 -24.10
C GLU A 122 9.44 -19.38 -23.28
N ASP A 123 8.88 -18.18 -23.14
CA ASP A 123 9.53 -17.06 -22.44
C ASP A 123 9.59 -17.27 -20.93
N ILE A 124 8.82 -18.23 -20.40
CA ILE A 124 8.75 -18.49 -18.95
C ILE A 124 10.00 -19.22 -18.44
N GLU A 125 10.65 -20.01 -19.30
CA GLU A 125 11.74 -20.91 -18.88
C GLU A 125 12.98 -20.15 -18.38
N ASP A 126 13.19 -18.93 -18.88
CA ASP A 126 14.36 -18.10 -18.59
C ASP A 126 14.08 -16.95 -17.61
N VAL A 127 12.84 -16.85 -17.10
CA VAL A 127 12.44 -15.76 -16.19
C VAL A 127 12.20 -16.24 -14.78
N SER A 128 12.74 -15.47 -13.85
CA SER A 128 12.65 -15.70 -12.42
C SER A 128 12.52 -14.37 -11.70
N LEU A 129 12.18 -14.43 -10.41
CA LEU A 129 12.06 -13.24 -9.60
C LEU A 129 13.34 -12.39 -9.65
N LYS A 130 14.53 -12.99 -9.85
CA LYS A 130 15.81 -12.27 -9.96
C LYS A 130 15.90 -11.36 -11.19
N ASN A 131 15.10 -11.61 -12.22
CA ASN A 131 15.07 -10.81 -13.44
C ASN A 131 14.23 -9.53 -13.28
N LEU A 132 13.36 -9.46 -12.27
CA LEU A 132 12.58 -8.25 -12.01
C LEU A 132 13.45 -7.14 -11.41
N PRO A 133 13.21 -5.87 -11.74
CA PRO A 133 13.88 -4.76 -11.08
C PRO A 133 13.59 -4.77 -9.57
N VAL A 134 14.54 -4.27 -8.79
CA VAL A 134 14.37 -4.09 -7.34
C VAL A 134 14.09 -2.60 -7.11
N PRO A 135 12.96 -2.24 -6.50
CA PRO A 135 12.68 -0.85 -6.13
C PRO A 135 13.85 -0.24 -5.34
N GLN A 136 14.31 0.94 -5.76
CA GLN A 136 15.50 1.57 -5.22
C GLN A 136 15.29 2.09 -3.78
N TYR A 137 14.08 2.59 -3.53
CA TYR A 137 13.66 3.23 -2.29
C TYR A 137 12.67 2.36 -1.54
N SER A 138 12.69 2.51 -0.22
CA SER A 138 11.75 1.87 0.68
C SER A 138 10.48 2.66 0.81
N TYR A 139 9.43 1.99 1.24
CA TYR A 139 8.28 2.67 1.79
C TYR A 139 8.57 3.06 3.26
N PRO A 140 8.33 4.32 3.67
CA PRO A 140 8.79 4.83 4.97
C PRO A 140 8.34 4.02 6.19
N LEU A 141 7.15 3.40 6.14
CA LEU A 141 6.60 2.57 7.22
C LEU A 141 6.90 1.07 7.07
N GLU A 142 7.69 0.68 6.08
CA GLU A 142 8.19 -0.69 5.91
C GLU A 142 9.69 -0.78 6.20
N GLU A 143 10.36 0.33 6.49
CA GLU A 143 11.79 0.34 6.79
C GLU A 143 12.12 -0.49 8.04
N PRO A 144 13.22 -1.28 8.04
CA PRO A 144 13.62 -2.06 9.21
C PRO A 144 13.85 -1.21 10.47
N THR A 145 14.29 0.05 10.31
CA THR A 145 14.45 1.02 11.38
C THR A 145 13.11 1.38 12.02
N TYR A 146 12.10 1.67 11.21
CA TYR A 146 10.73 1.94 11.67
C TYR A 146 10.11 0.71 12.35
N ILE A 147 10.21 -0.47 11.74
CA ILE A 147 9.68 -1.72 12.32
C ILE A 147 10.34 -2.00 13.68
N LYS A 148 11.65 -1.77 13.79
CA LYS A 148 12.36 -1.93 15.06
C LYS A 148 11.87 -0.92 16.11
N LEU A 149 11.64 0.34 15.73
CA LEU A 149 11.10 1.34 16.66
C LEU A 149 9.74 0.94 17.23
N ILE A 150 8.86 0.38 16.41
CA ILE A 150 7.58 -0.14 16.88
C ILE A 150 7.81 -1.23 17.94
N GLY A 151 8.68 -2.21 17.64
CA GLY A 151 9.04 -3.27 18.59
C GLY A 151 9.66 -2.75 19.89
N ASP A 152 10.57 -1.77 19.80
CA ASP A 152 11.25 -1.19 20.96
C ASP A 152 10.28 -0.40 21.89
N ASN A 153 9.10 0.00 21.39
CA ASN A 153 8.11 0.81 22.12
C ASN A 153 6.76 0.09 22.33
N GLU A 154 6.68 -1.23 22.11
CA GLU A 154 5.42 -2.00 22.12
C GLU A 154 4.60 -1.81 23.40
N TYR A 155 5.27 -1.79 24.57
CA TYR A 155 4.59 -1.62 25.85
C TYR A 155 3.95 -0.22 25.99
N GLN A 156 4.71 0.83 25.70
CA GLN A 156 4.25 2.22 25.76
C GLN A 156 3.18 2.52 24.71
N LEU A 157 3.31 1.91 23.53
CA LEU A 157 2.26 1.95 22.49
C LEU A 157 0.95 1.41 23.05
N GLY A 158 0.98 0.25 23.72
CA GLY A 158 -0.20 -0.32 24.38
C GLY A 158 -0.86 0.63 25.39
N GLU A 159 -0.08 1.35 26.18
CA GLU A 159 -0.60 2.33 27.15
C GLU A 159 -1.28 3.52 26.44
N VAL A 160 -0.66 4.07 25.41
CA VAL A 160 -1.22 5.19 24.63
C VAL A 160 -2.47 4.77 23.86
N VAL A 161 -2.48 3.58 23.25
CA VAL A 161 -3.66 3.02 22.57
C VAL A 161 -4.82 2.85 23.56
N ALA A 162 -4.54 2.24 24.72
CA ALA A 162 -5.54 2.04 25.76
C ALA A 162 -6.07 3.37 26.31
N ARG A 163 -5.24 4.42 26.37
CA ARG A 163 -5.66 5.73 26.83
C ARG A 163 -6.47 6.48 25.79
N SER A 164 -6.02 6.45 24.53
CA SER A 164 -6.71 7.11 23.41
C SER A 164 -8.09 6.51 23.18
N SER A 165 -8.24 5.19 23.31
CA SER A 165 -9.55 4.51 23.21
C SER A 165 -10.49 4.77 24.39
N ARG A 166 -9.98 5.20 25.56
CA ARG A 166 -10.79 5.55 26.74
C ARG A 166 -11.25 7.01 26.74
N VAL A 167 -10.60 7.86 25.96
CA VAL A 167 -11.05 9.24 25.78
C VAL A 167 -12.33 9.16 24.96
N VAL A 168 -13.46 9.42 25.62
CA VAL A 168 -14.78 9.35 25.00
C VAL A 168 -14.90 10.51 24.02
N SER A 169 -15.16 10.20 22.75
CA SER A 169 -15.46 11.19 21.71
C SER A 169 -16.91 11.68 21.80
N ASP A 170 -17.36 12.10 22.98
CA ASP A 170 -18.70 12.66 23.24
C ASP A 170 -18.74 14.19 23.16
N TRP A 171 -17.65 14.83 22.73
CA TRP A 171 -17.67 16.24 22.35
C TRP A 171 -18.44 16.42 21.03
N GLU A 172 -19.21 17.50 20.92
CA GLU A 172 -19.98 17.85 19.72
C GLU A 172 -19.11 18.57 18.69
N GLU A 173 -18.22 19.43 19.18
CA GLU A 173 -17.33 20.26 18.36
C GLU A 173 -15.94 20.29 18.98
N TRP A 174 -14.93 20.56 18.15
CA TRP A 174 -13.57 20.77 18.57
C TRP A 174 -12.92 21.87 17.74
N GLU A 175 -12.00 22.60 18.35
CA GLU A 175 -11.18 23.61 17.68
C GLU A 175 -9.74 23.54 18.21
N ILE A 176 -8.77 23.92 17.38
CA ILE A 176 -7.38 24.08 17.79
C ILE A 176 -6.98 25.54 17.60
N GLU A 177 -6.68 26.19 18.72
CA GLU A 177 -6.19 27.58 18.75
C GLU A 177 -4.81 27.59 19.41
N GLU A 178 -3.77 28.09 18.72
CA GLU A 178 -2.43 28.31 19.28
C GLU A 178 -1.89 27.10 20.09
N GLN A 179 -1.93 25.89 19.52
CA GLN A 179 -1.51 24.63 20.18
C GLN A 179 -2.37 24.20 21.38
N THR A 180 -3.60 24.69 21.47
CA THR A 180 -4.59 24.25 22.46
C THR A 180 -5.76 23.60 21.76
N LEU A 181 -5.98 22.31 22.05
CA LEU A 181 -7.20 21.60 21.69
C LEU A 181 -8.30 22.00 22.66
N ILE A 182 -9.40 22.51 22.12
CA ILE A 182 -10.59 22.90 22.87
C ILE A 182 -11.71 21.95 22.47
N LEU A 183 -12.25 21.20 23.43
CA LEU A 183 -13.34 20.24 23.23
C LEU A 183 -14.64 20.83 23.79
N HIS A 184 -15.70 20.83 22.98
CA HIS A 184 -17.00 21.41 23.31
C HIS A 184 -18.00 20.30 23.58
N TYR A 185 -18.66 20.36 24.74
CA TYR A 185 -19.65 19.37 25.17
C TYR A 185 -21.01 20.04 25.36
N THR A 186 -22.10 19.35 25.07
CA THR A 186 -23.48 19.88 25.16
C THR A 186 -23.81 20.40 26.56
N ASP A 187 -23.47 19.61 27.58
CA ASP A 187 -23.87 19.85 28.97
C ASP A 187 -22.67 19.87 29.94
N ALA A 188 -21.45 20.04 29.42
CA ALA A 188 -20.24 20.08 30.23
C ALA A 188 -19.35 21.30 29.89
N PRO A 189 -18.53 21.77 30.84
CA PRO A 189 -17.55 22.81 30.55
C PRO A 189 -16.61 22.40 29.41
N LYS A 190 -16.22 23.38 28.58
CA LYS A 190 -15.17 23.18 27.58
C LYS A 190 -13.92 22.61 28.24
N GLN A 191 -13.36 21.55 27.67
CA GLN A 191 -12.06 21.03 28.09
C GLN A 191 -10.96 21.61 27.21
N ARG A 192 -9.81 21.90 27.81
CA ARG A 192 -8.65 22.47 27.13
C ARG A 192 -7.44 21.60 27.38
N HIS A 193 -6.77 21.23 26.31
CA HIS A 193 -5.56 20.42 26.37
C HIS A 193 -4.48 21.04 25.50
N LYS A 194 -3.22 20.97 25.95
CA LYS A 194 -2.10 21.29 25.07
C LYS A 194 -2.03 20.21 23.98
N VAL A 195 -1.91 20.62 22.73
CA VAL A 195 -1.86 19.71 21.58
C VAL A 195 -0.74 20.12 20.62
N MET A 196 -0.09 19.14 20.00
CA MET A 196 0.75 19.33 18.82
C MET A 196 0.07 18.65 17.64
N VAL A 197 -0.30 19.43 16.61
CA VAL A 197 -0.81 18.86 15.36
C VAL A 197 0.33 18.09 14.69
N LEU A 198 0.06 16.84 14.33
CA LEU A 198 1.02 15.99 13.64
C LEU A 198 0.88 16.14 12.14
N GLY A 199 -0.30 15.80 11.63
CA GLY A 199 -0.51 15.61 10.21
C GLY A 199 -1.97 15.44 9.85
N ILE A 200 -2.21 15.42 8.55
CA ILE A 200 -3.52 15.23 7.95
C ILE A 200 -3.49 13.95 7.13
N PHE A 201 -4.56 13.18 7.25
CA PHE A 201 -4.80 12.00 6.45
C PHE A 201 -6.06 12.18 5.60
N THR A 202 -6.00 11.81 4.33
CA THR A 202 -7.10 11.96 3.36
C THR A 202 -7.47 10.63 2.71
N TRP A 203 -8.78 10.34 2.72
CA TRP A 203 -9.44 9.24 2.03
C TRP A 203 -10.19 9.74 0.78
N PRO A 204 -10.35 8.93 -0.28
CA PRO A 204 -9.86 7.56 -0.46
C PRO A 204 -8.42 7.48 -0.98
N GLU A 205 -7.71 8.60 -1.11
CA GLU A 205 -6.38 8.68 -1.72
C GLU A 205 -5.28 8.04 -0.87
N PHE A 206 -5.56 7.64 0.37
CA PHE A 206 -4.59 7.09 1.31
C PHE A 206 -3.43 8.05 1.59
N TRP A 207 -3.67 9.35 1.52
CA TRP A 207 -2.61 10.34 1.54
C TRP A 207 -2.33 10.85 2.95
N TRP A 208 -1.08 10.77 3.40
CA TRP A 208 -0.62 11.38 4.64
C TRP A 208 0.27 12.58 4.35
N ASN A 209 0.05 13.68 5.08
CA ASN A 209 0.88 14.88 4.99
C ASN A 209 1.17 15.44 6.39
N TRP A 210 2.45 15.47 6.75
CA TRP A 210 2.91 16.06 8.01
C TRP A 210 2.66 17.58 8.03
N GLN A 211 2.04 18.08 9.10
CA GLN A 211 1.78 19.51 9.34
C GLN A 211 2.83 20.15 10.26
N VAL A 212 3.97 19.50 10.46
CA VAL A 212 5.08 20.01 11.27
C VAL A 212 6.11 20.68 10.37
N GLU A 213 6.67 21.81 10.82
CA GLU A 213 7.65 22.57 10.02
C GLU A 213 8.99 21.84 9.81
N GLN A 214 9.34 20.95 10.74
CA GLN A 214 10.58 20.18 10.72
C GLN A 214 10.30 18.73 11.09
N PRO A 215 11.09 17.76 10.58
CA PRO A 215 11.00 16.37 10.96
C PRO A 215 11.07 16.21 12.48
N LEU A 216 10.10 15.49 13.05
CA LEU A 216 10.04 15.23 14.50
C LEU A 216 11.21 14.33 14.96
N PHE A 217 11.62 13.40 14.09
CA PHE A 217 12.67 12.43 14.36
C PHE A 217 13.48 12.12 13.09
N GLN A 218 14.49 11.26 13.21
CA GLN A 218 15.49 11.02 12.16
C GLN A 218 15.10 9.91 11.18
N GLU A 219 14.06 9.13 11.46
CA GLU A 219 13.65 8.01 10.62
C GLU A 219 12.83 8.50 9.40
N ASP A 220 12.89 7.76 8.30
CA ASP A 220 12.32 8.20 7.01
C ASP A 220 10.81 8.46 7.09
N ALA A 221 10.08 7.74 7.95
CA ALA A 221 8.67 7.98 8.27
C ALA A 221 8.35 9.42 8.70
N TYR A 222 9.32 10.12 9.30
CA TYR A 222 9.21 11.49 9.80
C TYR A 222 9.87 12.53 8.90
N ASN A 223 10.73 12.10 7.98
CA ASN A 223 11.45 12.96 7.04
C ASN A 223 10.75 13.05 5.68
N CYS A 224 9.96 12.04 5.33
CA CYS A 224 9.09 12.07 4.16
C CYS A 224 7.87 12.93 4.48
N GLN A 225 7.83 14.17 3.95
CA GLN A 225 6.75 15.13 4.23
C GLN A 225 5.36 14.58 3.93
N GLU A 226 5.27 13.76 2.87
CA GLU A 226 4.02 13.17 2.41
C GLU A 226 4.25 11.79 1.79
N PHE A 227 3.33 10.86 2.03
CA PHE A 227 3.38 9.51 1.48
C PHE A 227 2.01 8.83 1.55
N LEU A 228 1.86 7.75 0.78
CA LEU A 228 0.64 6.94 0.75
C LEU A 228 0.63 5.92 1.88
N ALA A 229 -0.35 5.95 2.77
CA ALA A 229 -0.46 5.03 3.91
C ALA A 229 -1.88 4.53 4.14
N THR A 230 -2.03 3.34 4.69
CA THR A 230 -3.33 2.93 5.21
C THR A 230 -3.66 3.66 6.50
N TRP A 231 -4.94 3.72 6.85
CA TRP A 231 -5.34 4.28 8.13
C TRP A 231 -4.75 3.56 9.33
N ASP A 232 -4.68 2.23 9.29
CA ASP A 232 -4.04 1.46 10.37
C ASP A 232 -2.56 1.83 10.53
N GLN A 233 -1.86 2.04 9.42
CA GLN A 233 -0.48 2.51 9.41
C GLN A 233 -0.34 3.92 9.99
N ILE A 234 -1.26 4.84 9.67
CA ILE A 234 -1.26 6.20 10.20
C ILE A 234 -1.61 6.25 11.68
N MET A 235 -2.52 5.39 12.13
CA MET A 235 -2.83 5.25 13.55
C MET A 235 -1.63 4.72 14.33
N GLU A 236 -0.96 3.67 13.83
CA GLU A 236 0.27 3.15 14.42
C GLU A 236 1.37 4.23 14.49
N LEU A 237 1.61 4.94 13.38
CA LEU A 237 2.55 6.05 13.31
C LEU A 237 2.20 7.15 14.31
N GLY A 238 0.91 7.52 14.41
CA GLY A 238 0.41 8.52 15.34
C GLY A 238 0.62 8.11 16.81
N TYR A 239 0.36 6.85 17.14
CA TYR A 239 0.61 6.33 18.48
C TYR A 239 2.10 6.28 18.82
N LEU A 240 2.95 5.83 17.89
CA LEU A 240 4.40 5.84 18.09
C LEU A 240 4.92 7.26 18.30
N THR A 241 4.42 8.21 17.50
CA THR A 241 4.76 9.63 17.63
C THR A 241 4.33 10.19 18.98
N THR A 242 3.12 9.83 19.44
CA THR A 242 2.61 10.19 20.77
C THR A 242 3.53 9.67 21.87
N VAL A 243 3.94 8.39 21.81
CA VAL A 243 4.88 7.80 22.77
C VAL A 243 6.21 8.59 22.77
N ARG A 244 6.79 8.82 21.59
CA ARG A 244 8.13 9.43 21.48
C ARG A 244 8.17 10.91 21.84
N LEU A 245 7.03 11.60 21.80
CA LEU A 245 6.90 12.97 22.28
C LEU A 245 6.50 13.05 23.76
N ASP A 246 6.45 11.93 24.49
CA ASP A 246 5.93 11.84 25.86
C ASP A 246 4.48 12.37 25.99
N GLY A 247 3.70 12.18 24.92
CA GLY A 247 2.28 12.53 24.86
C GLY A 247 1.41 11.59 25.68
N LYS A 248 0.24 12.08 26.09
CA LYS A 248 -0.72 11.32 26.88
C LYS A 248 -1.62 10.45 26.01
N TRP A 249 -2.12 10.98 24.91
CA TRP A 249 -3.03 10.27 24.00
C TRP A 249 -3.01 10.93 22.61
N LEU A 250 -3.45 10.17 21.61
CA LEU A 250 -3.56 10.62 20.24
C LEU A 250 -4.97 11.15 19.98
N PHE A 251 -5.07 12.44 19.68
CA PHE A 251 -6.29 13.06 19.18
C PHE A 251 -6.47 12.77 17.69
N VAL A 252 -7.70 12.41 17.32
CA VAL A 252 -8.15 12.23 15.94
C VAL A 252 -9.42 13.04 15.76
N GLY A 253 -9.38 14.04 14.87
CA GLY A 253 -10.51 14.92 14.58
C GLY A 253 -10.82 14.95 13.09
N GLY A 254 -12.07 14.71 12.71
CA GLY A 254 -12.52 14.89 11.32
C GLY A 254 -12.54 16.38 10.95
N LEU A 255 -11.88 16.74 9.85
CA LEU A 255 -11.96 18.07 9.24
C LEU A 255 -13.14 18.17 8.27
N ASP A 256 -13.39 17.08 7.55
CA ASP A 256 -14.52 16.88 6.64
C ASP A 256 -14.82 15.37 6.52
N ASP A 257 -15.68 14.98 5.57
CA ASP A 257 -16.10 13.59 5.37
C ASP A 257 -14.96 12.64 4.95
N THR A 258 -13.85 13.19 4.46
CA THR A 258 -12.74 12.47 3.82
C THR A 258 -11.41 12.69 4.52
N THR A 259 -11.29 13.75 5.31
CA THR A 259 -10.03 14.23 5.86
C THR A 259 -10.05 14.23 7.37
N VAL A 260 -9.02 13.68 7.97
CA VAL A 260 -8.84 13.64 9.43
C VAL A 260 -7.50 14.23 9.82
N LEU A 261 -7.50 14.95 10.94
CA LEU A 261 -6.32 15.52 11.57
C LEU A 261 -5.91 14.66 12.75
N LEU A 262 -4.61 14.41 12.88
CA LEU A 262 -4.01 13.77 14.04
C LEU A 262 -3.22 14.78 14.87
N GLY A 263 -3.31 14.67 16.20
CA GLY A 263 -2.56 15.51 17.11
C GLY A 263 -2.15 14.78 18.40
N VAL A 264 -0.98 15.11 18.94
CA VAL A 264 -0.51 14.59 20.23
C VAL A 264 -0.99 15.51 21.34
N VAL A 265 -1.67 14.94 22.33
CA VAL A 265 -2.18 15.70 23.48
C VAL A 265 -1.30 15.48 24.71
N PHE A 266 -0.95 16.55 25.43
CA PHE A 266 0.02 16.57 26.54
C PHE A 266 -0.58 16.76 27.95
#